data_AF-A0A930GYB9-F1
#
_entry.id   AF-A0A930GYB9-F1
#
_cell.length_a   1.000
_cell.length_b   1.000
_cell.length_c   1.000
_cell.angle_alpha   90.00
_cell.angle_beta   90.00
_cell.angle_gamma   90.00
#
_symmetry.space_group_name_H-M   'P 1'
#
loop_
_entity.id
_entity.type
_entity.pdbx_description
1 polymer ?
#
loop_
_entity_poly.entity_id
_entity_poly.type
_entity_poly.pdbx_seq_one_letter_code
_entity_poly.pdbx_strand_id
1 'polypeptide(L)'
;MKKNYEQLMESHLPKNGEKKRLLLHVCCAPCSTAVLESLEQYFSITIFFYNPNLDSKAEFLHRAEECKRLVKEMGFSMDVIVSNYIHEEFLAIAKGLEKEPERGARCDACFNLRLEETAQYGAGWNKEH
;
A
#
# COMPACT_ATOMS: atom_id res chain seq x y z
N MET A 1 -7.05 -15.87 26.35
CA MET A 1 -7.54 -16.06 24.96
C MET A 1 -6.75 -15.11 24.06
N LYS A 2 -6.11 -15.59 22.98
CA LYS A 2 -5.41 -14.69 22.03
C LYS A 2 -6.45 -13.80 21.33
N LYS A 3 -6.10 -12.54 21.10
CA LYS A 3 -6.95 -11.59 20.36
C LYS A 3 -7.10 -12.06 18.91
N ASN A 4 -8.33 -12.18 18.42
CA ASN A 4 -8.61 -12.45 17.01
C ASN A 4 -8.70 -11.10 16.28
N TYR A 5 -7.70 -10.80 15.46
CA TYR A 5 -7.63 -9.52 14.75
C TYR A 5 -8.56 -9.46 13.54
N GLU A 6 -8.92 -10.61 12.96
CA GLU A 6 -9.88 -10.69 11.87
C GLU A 6 -11.27 -10.24 12.36
N GLN A 7 -11.76 -10.87 13.43
CA GLN A 7 -13.04 -10.49 14.04
C GLN A 7 -13.05 -9.04 14.54
N LEU A 8 -11.91 -8.54 15.03
CA LEU A 8 -11.79 -7.14 15.40
C LEU A 8 -11.91 -6.23 14.17
N MET A 9 -11.21 -6.53 13.08
CA MET A 9 -11.31 -5.78 11.83
C MET A 9 -12.75 -5.77 11.32
N GLU A 10 -13.39 -6.94 11.20
CA GLU A 10 -14.78 -7.09 10.77
C GLU A 10 -15.74 -6.25 11.63
N SER A 11 -15.48 -6.15 12.94
CA SER A 11 -16.31 -5.33 13.83
C SER A 11 -16.23 -3.83 13.55
N HIS A 12 -15.17 -3.38 12.89
CA HIS A 12 -14.94 -1.99 12.47
C HIS A 12 -15.33 -1.71 11.01
N LEU A 13 -15.67 -2.73 10.21
CA LEU A 13 -16.10 -2.54 8.83
C LEU A 13 -17.50 -1.90 8.77
N PRO A 14 -17.74 -1.04 7.76
CA PRO A 14 -19.05 -0.42 7.58
C PRO A 14 -20.10 -1.49 7.29
N LYS A 15 -21.17 -1.52 8.09
CA LYS A 15 -22.17 -2.62 8.02
C LYS A 15 -23.25 -2.42 6.97
N ASN A 16 -23.47 -1.20 6.50
CA ASN A 16 -24.45 -0.82 5.47
C ASN A 16 -24.17 0.61 4.98
N GLY A 17 -24.47 0.90 3.72
CA GLY A 17 -24.44 2.27 3.16
C GLY A 17 -23.57 2.42 1.92
N GLU A 18 -23.42 3.65 1.47
CA GLU A 18 -22.55 4.01 0.36
C GLU A 18 -21.08 3.66 0.67
N LYS A 19 -20.39 3.03 -0.29
CA LYS A 19 -18.98 2.68 -0.17
C LYS A 19 -18.15 3.96 -0.03
N LYS A 20 -17.53 4.16 1.15
CA LYS A 20 -16.60 5.26 1.35
C LYS A 20 -15.35 5.06 0.50
N ARG A 21 -14.73 6.16 0.06
CA ARG A 21 -13.43 6.12 -0.61
C ARG A 21 -12.34 5.63 0.36
N LEU A 22 -11.48 4.75 -0.13
CA LEU A 22 -10.31 4.26 0.60
C LEU A 22 -9.09 4.32 -0.33
N LEU A 23 -8.10 5.11 0.06
CA LEU A 23 -6.77 5.04 -0.56
C LEU A 23 -5.97 3.94 0.15
N LEU A 24 -5.54 2.92 -0.59
CA LEU A 24 -4.82 1.77 -0.05
C LEU A 24 -3.37 1.74 -0.55
N HIS A 25 -2.41 1.80 0.37
CA HIS A 25 -1.00 1.59 0.05
C HIS A 25 -0.74 0.14 -0.38
N VAL A 26 -0.04 -0.05 -1.51
CA VAL A 26 0.42 -1.34 -1.99
C VAL A 26 1.88 -1.24 -2.42
N CYS A 27 2.74 -2.14 -1.93
CA CYS A 27 4.15 -2.20 -2.33
C CYS A 27 4.52 -3.46 -3.13
N CYS A 28 3.58 -4.41 -3.26
CA CYS A 28 3.72 -5.67 -3.99
C CYS A 28 2.33 -6.25 -4.32
N ALA A 29 2.10 -6.65 -5.57
CA ALA A 29 0.80 -7.11 -6.06
C ALA A 29 0.22 -8.36 -5.35
N PRO A 30 0.92 -9.51 -5.26
CA PRO A 30 0.34 -10.72 -4.67
C PRO A 30 0.03 -10.58 -3.18
N CYS A 31 0.72 -9.69 -2.46
CA CYS A 31 0.47 -9.49 -1.02
C CYS A 31 -0.84 -8.76 -0.75
N SER A 32 -1.38 -8.01 -1.73
CA SER A 32 -2.62 -7.25 -1.56
C SER A 32 -3.89 -8.05 -1.84
N THR A 33 -3.82 -9.24 -2.46
CA THR A 33 -5.01 -9.99 -2.92
C THR A 33 -6.05 -10.21 -1.83
N ALA A 34 -5.64 -10.82 -0.71
CA ALA A 34 -6.54 -11.12 0.40
C ALA A 34 -7.16 -9.85 1.00
N VAL A 35 -6.39 -8.76 1.11
CA VAL A 35 -6.88 -7.49 1.63
C VAL A 35 -7.90 -6.87 0.66
N LEU A 36 -7.63 -6.90 -0.64
CA LEU A 36 -8.54 -6.37 -1.66
C LEU A 36 -9.85 -7.16 -1.67
N GLU A 37 -9.81 -8.49 -1.63
CA GLU A 37 -11.00 -9.34 -1.56
C GLU A 37 -11.84 -9.05 -0.31
N SER A 38 -11.18 -8.91 0.85
CA SER A 38 -11.87 -8.62 2.11
C SER A 38 -12.51 -7.23 2.13
N LEU A 39 -11.91 -6.23 1.48
CA LEU A 39 -12.31 -4.82 1.60
C LEU A 39 -13.16 -4.31 0.43
N GLU A 40 -13.10 -4.92 -0.76
CA GLU A 40 -13.77 -4.43 -1.98
C GLU A 40 -15.26 -4.17 -1.73
N GLN A 41 -15.96 -5.09 -1.06
CA GLN A 41 -17.40 -4.97 -0.83
C GLN A 41 -17.77 -3.79 0.09
N TYR A 42 -16.81 -3.27 0.86
CA TYR A 42 -17.03 -2.24 1.88
C TYR A 42 -16.57 -0.84 1.44
N PHE A 43 -15.64 -0.75 0.49
CA PHE A 43 -14.98 0.51 0.12
C PHE A 43 -14.83 0.69 -1.39
N SER A 44 -14.86 1.95 -1.83
CA SER A 44 -14.44 2.35 -3.17
C SER A 44 -12.93 2.55 -3.13
N ILE A 45 -12.20 1.51 -3.51
CA ILE A 45 -10.75 1.43 -3.30
C ILE A 45 -10.00 2.07 -4.47
N THR A 46 -9.04 2.93 -4.13
CA THR A 46 -7.99 3.42 -5.01
C THR A 46 -6.66 2.92 -4.47
N ILE A 47 -5.89 2.19 -5.27
CA ILE A 47 -4.58 1.69 -4.89
C ILE A 47 -3.54 2.80 -5.12
N PHE A 48 -2.69 3.02 -4.13
CA PHE A 48 -1.48 3.83 -4.24
C PHE A 48 -0.26 2.92 -4.19
N PHE A 49 0.37 2.73 -5.34
CA PHE A 49 1.57 1.91 -5.49
C PHE A 49 2.83 2.74 -5.24
N TYR A 50 3.52 2.48 -4.13
CA TYR A 50 4.79 3.13 -3.77
C TYR A 50 5.74 2.15 -3.10
N ASN A 51 6.97 2.07 -3.63
CA ASN A 51 8.03 1.25 -3.06
C ASN A 51 9.42 1.77 -3.51
N PRO A 52 10.05 2.67 -2.74
CA PRO A 52 11.37 3.22 -3.07
C PRO A 52 12.52 2.24 -2.77
N ASN A 53 12.26 1.17 -2.02
CA ASN A 53 13.21 0.12 -1.65
C ASN A 53 13.30 -1.00 -2.70
N LEU A 54 13.05 -0.70 -3.96
CA LEU A 54 13.34 -1.64 -5.05
C LEU A 54 14.68 -1.25 -5.63
N ASP A 55 15.43 -2.24 -6.14
CA ASP A 55 16.82 -2.00 -6.57
C ASP A 55 16.89 -1.24 -7.89
N SER A 56 15.80 -1.25 -8.67
CA SER A 56 15.76 -0.57 -9.96
C SER A 56 14.39 -0.02 -10.32
N LYS A 57 14.39 1.05 -11.12
CA LYS A 57 13.19 1.61 -11.73
C LYS A 57 12.46 0.59 -12.60
N ALA A 58 13.20 -0.28 -13.28
CA ALA A 58 12.63 -1.34 -14.10
C ALA A 58 11.82 -2.34 -13.25
N GLU A 59 12.35 -2.76 -12.10
CA GLU A 59 11.63 -3.63 -11.17
C GLU A 59 10.40 -2.92 -10.58
N PHE A 60 10.53 -1.64 -10.18
CA PHE A 60 9.40 -0.85 -9.71
C PHE A 60 8.25 -0.81 -10.72
N LEU A 61 8.56 -0.46 -11.97
CA LEU A 61 7.56 -0.41 -13.03
C LEU A 61 6.97 -1.78 -13.31
N HIS A 62 7.79 -2.84 -13.34
CA HIS A 62 7.30 -4.20 -13.53
C HIS A 62 6.30 -4.60 -12.43
N ARG A 63 6.63 -4.38 -11.15
CA ARG A 63 5.73 -4.68 -10.03
C ARG A 63 4.46 -3.82 -10.03
N ALA A 64 4.55 -2.57 -10.47
CA ALA A 64 3.40 -1.69 -10.63
C ALA A 64 2.46 -2.18 -11.74
N GLU A 65 3.00 -2.61 -12.88
CA GLU A 65 2.22 -3.21 -13.96
C GLU A 65 1.58 -4.54 -13.54
N GLU A 66 2.29 -5.38 -12.77
CA GLU A 66 1.70 -6.59 -12.19
C GLU A 66 0.55 -6.27 -11.23
N CYS A 67 0.62 -5.16 -10.48
CA CYS A 67 -0.49 -4.71 -9.63
C CYS A 67 -1.72 -4.32 -10.47
N LYS A 68 -1.52 -3.56 -11.56
CA LYS A 68 -2.60 -3.22 -12.50
C LYS A 68 -3.21 -4.47 -13.15
N ARG A 69 -2.36 -5.41 -13.59
CA ARG A 69 -2.80 -6.68 -14.18
C ARG A 69 -3.65 -7.47 -13.18
N LEU A 70 -3.21 -7.58 -11.93
CA LEU A 70 -3.92 -8.27 -10.87
C LEU A 70 -5.32 -7.69 -10.65
N VAL A 71 -5.45 -6.37 -10.46
CA VAL A 71 -6.75 -5.71 -10.25
C VAL A 71 -7.72 -6.00 -11.41
N LYS A 72 -7.21 -5.94 -12.64
CA LYS A 72 -8.00 -6.27 -13.84
C LYS A 72 -8.46 -7.72 -13.85
N GLU A 73 -7.59 -8.66 -13.49
CA GLU A 73 -7.91 -10.10 -13.46
C GLU A 73 -8.91 -10.47 -12.35
N MET A 74 -8.86 -9.77 -11.21
CA MET A 74 -9.84 -9.92 -10.13
C MET A 74 -11.23 -9.37 -10.51
N GLY A 75 -11.34 -8.62 -11.62
CA GLY A 75 -12.60 -8.02 -12.07
C GLY A 75 -13.07 -6.86 -11.20
N PHE A 76 -12.17 -6.24 -10.43
CA PHE A 76 -12.49 -5.14 -9.53
C PHE A 76 -12.41 -3.78 -10.25
N SER A 77 -13.37 -2.91 -9.97
CA SER A 77 -13.37 -1.51 -10.46
C SER A 77 -12.56 -0.64 -9.51
N MET A 78 -11.24 -0.78 -9.54
CA MET A 78 -10.30 -0.01 -8.71
C MET A 78 -9.27 0.71 -9.57
N ASP A 79 -8.98 1.96 -9.22
CA ASP A 79 -7.91 2.72 -9.85
C ASP A 79 -6.56 2.38 -9.21
N VAL A 80 -5.50 2.34 -10.02
CA VAL A 80 -4.13 2.12 -9.54
C VAL A 80 -3.28 3.35 -9.88
N ILE A 81 -2.93 4.10 -8.84
CA ILE A 81 -2.05 5.26 -8.89
C ILE A 81 -0.64 4.77 -8.64
N VAL A 82 0.24 4.94 -9.63
CA VAL A 82 1.65 4.60 -9.51
C VAL A 82 2.43 5.86 -9.17
N SER A 83 3.08 5.88 -8.01
CA SER A 83 3.89 7.01 -7.58
C SER A 83 5.18 7.13 -8.42
N ASN A 84 5.93 8.20 -8.18
CA ASN A 84 7.31 8.28 -8.67
C ASN A 84 8.18 7.25 -7.94
N TYR A 85 9.18 6.73 -8.67
CA TYR A 85 10.25 5.92 -8.10
C TYR A 85 11.44 6.82 -7.78
N ILE A 86 11.69 7.03 -6.48
CA ILE A 86 12.78 7.85 -5.96
C ILE A 86 13.58 6.98 -4.97
N HIS A 87 14.59 6.29 -5.48
CA HIS A 87 15.38 5.34 -4.67
C HIS A 87 16.22 6.05 -3.61
N GLU A 88 16.62 7.28 -3.90
CA GLU A 88 17.45 8.14 -3.06
C GLU A 88 16.80 8.39 -1.68
N GLU A 89 15.47 8.45 -1.61
CA GLU A 89 14.72 8.57 -0.34
C GLU A 89 14.94 7.35 0.55
N PHE A 90 14.92 6.15 -0.04
CA PHE A 90 15.22 4.93 0.69
C PHE A 90 16.68 4.89 1.16
N LEU A 91 17.62 5.21 0.28
CA LEU A 91 19.05 5.25 0.63
C LEU A 91 19.33 6.24 1.77
N ALA A 92 18.64 7.38 1.78
CA ALA A 92 18.78 8.37 2.84
C ALA A 92 18.34 7.83 4.21
N ILE A 93 17.18 7.15 4.29
CA ILE A 93 16.70 6.57 5.55
C ILE A 93 17.43 5.30 5.95
N ALA A 94 18.05 4.58 5.01
CA ALA A 94 18.78 3.35 5.26
C ALA A 94 20.23 3.58 5.70
N LYS A 95 20.76 4.80 5.52
CA LYS A 95 22.14 5.16 5.84
C LYS A 95 22.44 4.93 7.33
N GLY A 96 23.47 4.13 7.61
CA GLY A 96 23.86 3.72 8.97
C GLY A 96 23.05 2.54 9.52
N LEU A 97 22.05 2.05 8.79
CA LEU A 97 21.21 0.89 9.13
C LEU A 97 21.46 -0.30 8.18
N GLU A 98 22.53 -0.26 7.39
CA GLU A 98 22.77 -1.24 6.31
C GLU A 98 22.96 -2.66 6.83
N LYS A 99 23.46 -2.79 8.06
CA LYS A 99 23.74 -4.07 8.74
C LYS A 99 22.62 -4.53 9.68
N GLU A 100 21.55 -3.75 9.81
CA GLU A 100 20.41 -4.16 10.62
C GLU A 100 19.81 -5.45 10.05
N PRO A 101 19.41 -6.40 10.92
CA PRO A 101 18.74 -7.61 10.46
C PRO A 101 17.37 -7.26 9.86
N GLU A 102 16.83 -8.20 9.07
CA GLU A 102 15.42 -8.15 8.67
C GLU A 102 14.53 -8.04 9.91
N ARG A 103 13.51 -7.17 9.83
CA ARG A 103 12.65 -6.76 10.95
C ARG A 103 13.35 -5.94 12.05
N GLY A 104 14.57 -5.43 11.77
CA GLY A 104 15.26 -4.45 12.60
C GLY A 104 14.90 -3.00 12.24
N ALA A 105 15.69 -2.04 12.73
CA ALA A 105 15.37 -0.62 12.63
C ALA A 105 15.25 -0.10 11.17
N ARG A 106 15.95 -0.72 10.22
CA ARG A 106 15.84 -0.40 8.79
C ARG A 106 14.42 -0.64 8.25
N CYS A 107 13.76 -1.71 8.69
CA CYS A 107 12.40 -2.03 8.26
C CYS A 107 11.42 -0.97 8.77
N ASP A 108 11.54 -0.56 10.04
CA ASP A 108 10.69 0.50 10.61
C ASP A 108 10.86 1.82 9.86
N ALA A 109 12.10 2.21 9.55
CA ALA A 109 12.37 3.40 8.76
C ALA A 109 11.75 3.32 7.35
N CYS A 110 11.84 2.14 6.70
CA CYS A 110 11.22 1.90 5.41
C CYS A 110 9.68 1.95 5.46
N PHE A 111 9.05 1.44 6.53
CA PHE A 111 7.60 1.51 6.70
C PHE A 111 7.15 2.95 6.93
N ASN A 112 7.86 3.71 7.77
CA ASN A 112 7.56 5.11 8.02
C ASN A 112 7.60 5.93 6.73
N LEU A 113 8.68 5.81 5.93
CA LEU A 113 8.79 6.50 4.64
C LEU A 113 7.58 6.21 3.73
N ARG A 114 7.20 4.94 3.60
CA ARG A 114 6.08 4.52 2.73
C ARG A 114 4.72 5.02 3.22
N LEU A 115 4.49 4.97 4.53
CA LEU A 115 3.23 5.38 5.13
C LEU A 115 3.10 6.90 5.18
N GLU A 116 4.18 7.63 5.42
CA GLU A 116 4.21 9.10 5.36
C GLU A 116 3.91 9.60 3.95
N GLU A 117 4.56 9.06 2.92
CA GLU A 117 4.28 9.44 1.52
C GLU A 117 2.82 9.15 1.15
N THR A 118 2.30 7.97 1.54
CA THR A 118 0.89 7.63 1.29
C THR A 118 -0.05 8.59 2.02
N ALA A 119 0.25 8.95 3.27
CA ALA A 119 -0.56 9.89 4.04
C ALA A 119 -0.54 11.30 3.45
N GLN A 120 0.63 11.76 2.99
CA GLN A 120 0.79 13.05 2.29
C GLN A 120 -0.01 13.07 0.99
N TYR A 121 0.13 12.03 0.17
CA TYR A 121 -0.66 11.88 -1.05
C TYR A 121 -2.16 11.89 -0.75
N GLY A 122 -2.62 11.08 0.21
CA GLY A 122 -4.02 11.02 0.62
C GLY A 122 -4.57 12.34 1.14
N ALA A 123 -3.77 13.11 1.88
CA ALA A 123 -4.16 14.44 2.36
C ALA A 123 -4.32 15.46 1.22
N GLY A 124 -3.51 15.36 0.16
CA GLY A 124 -3.67 16.14 -1.07
C GLY A 124 -4.91 15.68 -1.84
N TRP A 125 -5.05 14.38 -2.05
CA TRP A 125 -6.14 13.79 -2.83
C TRP A 125 -7.53 14.12 -2.26
N ASN A 126 -7.67 14.13 -0.93
CA ASN A 126 -8.91 14.53 -0.24
C ASN A 126 -9.30 16.00 -0.43
N LYS A 127 -8.38 16.87 -0.85
CA LYS A 127 -8.70 18.28 -1.15
C LYS A 127 -9.19 18.46 -2.57
N GLU A 128 -8.77 17.57 -3.46
CA GLU A 128 -9.06 17.64 -4.90
C GLU A 128 -10.34 16.88 -5.29
N HIS A 129 -10.81 15.98 -4.41
CA HIS A 129 -11.94 15.08 -4.61
C HIS A 129 -12.73 14.93 -3.32
#